data_AF-A0A1F2WG77-F1
#
_entry.id   AF-A0A1F2WG77-F1
#
_cell.length_a   1.000
_cell.length_b   1.000
_cell.length_c   1.000
_cell.angle_alpha   90.00
_cell.angle_beta   90.00
_cell.angle_gamma   90.00
#
_symmetry.space_group_name_H-M   'P 1'
#
loop_
_entity.id
_entity.type
_entity.pdbx_description
1 polymer ?
#
loop_
_entity_poly.entity_id
_entity_poly.type
_entity_poly.pdbx_seq_one_letter_code
_entity_poly.pdbx_strand_id
1 'polypeptide(L)'
;MNEKWMEEIVTYAPQDLLAMREYLQQVTGMRATELGIVGDAAHAASGGYHMGINDLARVYGSDFRKSDGRREYSVRQQRDYAGRSNAASALDVGYWSGLRSFSVALVDACRRGDPSTRAVREVIYSPDGSAVRHYDAIGEQTGTSDTSHRYHTHISFWRDTEGTTDRLDFLSLMSELIEGRETSPATSTMLGEHMALMRTEGDPNVFLTNGIIAVAVSEADFADLQYLGNEGTLSLAAGGLRVIGDSRRALIGRIVGPVPTGWESQAYMPPMPTATTVNVELTAEVISAISAAAAAAVGTTFSDLTEKVDEIDAAISDITTALKNSAAAAYDAF
;
A
#
# COMPACT_ATOMS: atom_id res chain seq x y z
N MET A 1 -18.70 33.23 8.35
CA MET A 1 -18.36 31.82 8.66
C MET A 1 -17.48 31.84 9.89
N ASN A 2 -17.85 31.14 10.96
CA ASN A 2 -17.07 31.10 12.20
C ASN A 2 -15.83 30.23 12.01
N GLU A 3 -14.64 30.79 12.22
CA GLU A 3 -13.31 30.15 12.16
C GLU A 3 -13.11 29.01 13.19
N LYS A 4 -14.12 28.74 14.03
CA LYS A 4 -14.02 27.83 15.19
C LYS A 4 -14.15 26.33 14.85
N TRP A 5 -14.34 25.97 13.57
CA TRP A 5 -14.57 24.57 13.17
C TRP A 5 -13.58 24.02 12.15
N MET A 6 -12.48 24.72 11.85
CA MET A 6 -11.33 24.08 11.21
C MET A 6 -10.54 23.25 12.24
N GLU A 7 -11.24 22.43 13.02
CA GLU A 7 -10.58 21.32 13.70
C GLU A 7 -9.95 20.44 12.62
N GLU A 8 -8.69 20.08 12.84
CA GLU A 8 -7.89 19.24 11.96
C GLU A 8 -8.71 18.03 11.46
N ILE A 9 -8.80 17.85 10.14
CA ILE A 9 -9.35 16.62 9.55
C ILE A 9 -8.51 15.47 10.11
N VAL A 10 -9.13 14.56 10.86
CA VAL A 10 -8.39 13.44 11.48
C VAL A 10 -8.42 12.19 10.61
N THR A 11 -9.08 12.26 9.45
CA THR A 11 -9.09 11.18 8.48
C THR A 11 -7.68 10.87 7.96
N TYR A 12 -7.33 9.59 7.88
CA TYR A 12 -6.06 9.11 7.33
C TYR A 12 -6.28 8.13 6.17
N ALA A 13 -5.25 7.97 5.32
CA ALA A 13 -5.22 6.94 4.29
C ALA A 13 -4.72 5.62 4.92
N PRO A 14 -5.53 4.54 4.95
CA PRO A 14 -5.08 3.27 5.49
C PRO A 14 -4.04 2.61 4.57
N GLN A 15 -3.21 1.74 5.15
CA GLN A 15 -2.06 1.14 4.45
C GLN A 15 -2.45 0.32 3.22
N ASP A 16 -3.59 -0.36 3.26
CA ASP A 16 -4.13 -1.12 2.15
C ASP A 16 -4.46 -0.25 0.92
N LEU A 17 -5.09 0.91 1.13
CA LEU A 17 -5.37 1.88 0.06
C LEU A 17 -4.10 2.61 -0.39
N LEU A 18 -3.14 2.85 0.51
CA LEU A 18 -1.82 3.35 0.12
C LEU A 18 -1.08 2.36 -0.78
N ALA A 19 -1.16 1.06 -0.51
CA ALA A 19 -0.60 0.02 -1.38
C ALA A 19 -1.27 -0.01 -2.76
N MET A 20 -2.61 0.13 -2.83
CA MET A 20 -3.31 0.27 -4.11
C MET A 20 -2.88 1.51 -4.88
N ARG A 21 -2.75 2.65 -4.20
CA ARG A 21 -2.24 3.89 -4.81
C ARG A 21 -0.84 3.66 -5.35
N GLU A 22 0.08 3.13 -4.55
CA GLU A 22 1.45 2.89 -4.97
C GLU A 22 1.52 1.99 -6.21
N TYR A 23 0.78 0.88 -6.20
CA TYR A 23 0.65 0.01 -7.36
C TYR A 23 0.19 0.77 -8.61
N LEU A 24 -0.90 1.54 -8.50
CA LEU A 24 -1.41 2.35 -9.61
C LEU A 24 -0.38 3.36 -10.11
N GLN A 25 0.35 4.04 -9.22
CA GLN A 25 1.42 4.97 -9.62
C GLN A 25 2.51 4.26 -10.42
N GLN A 26 2.90 3.06 -10.01
CA GLN A 26 3.93 2.26 -10.69
C GLN A 26 3.48 1.83 -12.09
N VAL A 27 2.25 1.30 -12.24
CA VAL A 27 1.81 0.71 -13.52
C VAL A 27 1.22 1.71 -14.51
N THR A 28 0.76 2.88 -14.04
CA THR A 28 0.12 3.89 -14.89
C THR A 28 0.91 5.19 -15.03
N GLY A 29 1.86 5.45 -14.12
CA GLY A 29 2.58 6.72 -14.02
C GLY A 29 1.77 7.88 -13.42
N MET A 30 0.57 7.61 -12.90
CA MET A 30 -0.27 8.61 -12.23
C MET A 30 0.41 9.21 -10.99
N ARG A 31 0.04 10.44 -10.64
CA ARG A 31 0.47 11.14 -9.43
C ARG A 31 -0.48 10.83 -8.27
N ALA A 32 0.00 10.97 -7.04
CA ALA A 32 -0.83 10.80 -5.85
C ALA A 32 -2.07 11.71 -5.83
N THR A 33 -2.01 12.89 -6.45
CA THR A 33 -3.15 13.83 -6.58
C THR A 33 -4.23 13.34 -7.56
N GLU A 34 -3.89 12.39 -8.44
CA GLU A 34 -4.83 11.74 -9.38
C GLU A 34 -5.41 10.44 -8.78
N LEU A 35 -4.93 10.07 -7.58
CA LEU A 35 -5.26 8.85 -6.85
C LEU A 35 -5.77 9.18 -5.43
N GLY A 36 -6.89 9.90 -5.35
CA GLY A 36 -7.44 10.43 -4.11
C GLY A 36 -7.84 9.33 -3.11
N ILE A 37 -7.55 9.52 -1.81
CA ILE A 37 -7.97 8.58 -0.75
C ILE A 37 -8.63 9.34 0.39
N VAL A 38 -7.94 10.35 0.95
CA VAL A 38 -8.48 11.20 2.00
C VAL A 38 -9.20 12.38 1.37
N GLY A 39 -10.38 12.69 1.91
CA GLY A 39 -11.19 13.81 1.45
C GLY A 39 -10.55 15.16 1.73
N ASP A 40 -10.85 16.12 0.87
CA ASP A 40 -10.48 17.52 1.05
C ASP A 40 -11.50 18.28 1.94
N ALA A 41 -11.39 19.60 2.00
CA ALA A 41 -12.32 20.44 2.75
C ALA A 41 -13.77 20.33 2.27
N ALA A 42 -14.01 20.02 0.99
CA ALA A 42 -15.36 19.82 0.48
C ALA A 42 -15.97 18.52 1.04
N HIS A 43 -15.19 17.44 1.06
CA HIS A 43 -15.58 16.19 1.72
C HIS A 43 -15.75 16.37 3.24
N ALA A 44 -14.92 17.19 3.88
CA ALA A 44 -15.12 17.52 5.29
C ALA A 44 -16.43 18.27 5.58
N ALA A 45 -17.04 18.90 4.56
CA ALA A 45 -18.33 19.56 4.69
C ALA A 45 -19.52 18.67 4.28
N SER A 46 -19.30 17.63 3.47
CA SER A 46 -20.36 16.78 2.91
C SER A 46 -20.29 15.30 3.32
N GLY A 47 -19.22 14.85 3.97
CA GLY A 47 -19.02 13.45 4.35
C GLY A 47 -18.61 12.54 3.19
N GLY A 48 -19.07 11.28 3.24
CA GLY A 48 -18.75 10.25 2.25
C GLY A 48 -17.63 9.29 2.66
N TYR A 49 -17.30 8.36 1.75
CA TYR A 49 -16.30 7.31 2.00
C TYR A 49 -14.86 7.83 2.09
N HIS A 50 -14.58 9.03 1.57
CA HIS A 50 -13.29 9.70 1.76
C HIS A 50 -13.06 10.23 3.17
N MET A 51 -14.08 10.21 4.04
CA MET A 51 -14.01 10.68 5.42
C MET A 51 -13.99 9.51 6.40
N GLY A 52 -13.21 9.63 7.48
CA GLY A 52 -13.18 8.75 8.63
C GLY A 52 -14.35 9.03 9.59
N ILE A 53 -14.52 8.16 10.59
CA ILE A 53 -15.74 8.16 11.42
C ILE A 53 -15.92 9.43 12.27
N ASN A 54 -14.84 10.02 12.78
CA ASN A 54 -14.93 11.25 13.57
C ASN A 54 -15.30 12.45 12.71
N ASP A 55 -14.83 12.48 11.47
CA ASP A 55 -15.16 13.57 10.54
C ASP A 55 -16.60 13.46 10.04
N LEU A 56 -17.08 12.25 9.79
CA LEU A 56 -18.50 12.00 9.56
C LEU A 56 -19.37 12.44 10.75
N ALA A 57 -18.94 12.18 11.98
CA ALA A 57 -19.65 12.62 13.17
C ALA A 57 -19.68 14.15 13.33
N ARG A 58 -18.69 14.88 12.78
CA ARG A 58 -18.71 16.35 12.73
C ARG A 58 -19.76 16.88 11.75
N VAL A 59 -19.88 16.24 10.58
CA VAL A 59 -20.86 16.64 9.55
C VAL A 59 -22.30 16.29 9.96
N TYR A 60 -22.50 15.08 10.50
CA TYR A 60 -23.83 14.50 10.71
C TYR A 60 -24.26 14.37 12.17
N GLY A 61 -23.41 14.80 13.12
CA GLY A 61 -23.61 14.62 14.56
C GLY A 61 -23.16 13.24 15.05
N SER A 62 -23.01 13.09 16.38
CA SER A 62 -22.49 11.87 17.03
C SER A 62 -23.36 10.62 16.81
N ASP A 63 -24.58 10.81 16.33
CA ASP A 63 -25.56 9.76 16.05
C ASP A 63 -25.85 9.65 14.55
N PHE A 64 -24.86 9.91 13.69
CA PHE A 64 -24.92 9.80 12.23
C PHE A 64 -25.45 8.45 11.69
N ARG A 65 -25.63 7.45 12.58
CA ARG A 65 -26.29 6.16 12.30
C ARG A 65 -27.82 6.22 12.36
N LYS A 66 -28.39 7.14 13.14
CA LYS A 66 -29.85 7.26 13.30
C LYS A 66 -30.44 7.96 12.10
N SER A 67 -31.23 7.17 11.37
CA SER A 67 -32.00 7.60 10.22
C SER A 67 -33.09 8.61 10.60
N ASP A 68 -32.78 9.90 10.55
CA ASP A 68 -33.80 10.95 10.52
C ASP A 68 -34.32 11.22 9.09
N GLY A 69 -33.96 10.35 8.13
CA GLY A 69 -34.32 10.47 6.72
C GLY A 69 -33.28 11.19 5.87
N ARG A 70 -32.21 11.74 6.47
CA ARG A 70 -31.07 12.38 5.77
C ARG A 70 -29.85 11.47 5.73
N ARG A 71 -30.05 10.19 5.40
CA ARG A 71 -29.00 9.18 5.49
C ARG A 71 -27.83 9.51 4.56
N GLU A 72 -26.74 9.98 5.13
CA GLU A 72 -25.41 9.88 4.54
C GLU A 72 -25.25 8.46 3.98
N TYR A 73 -24.97 8.36 2.69
CA TYR A 73 -24.95 7.09 1.97
C TYR A 73 -23.82 6.18 2.45
N SER A 74 -22.74 6.77 2.96
CA SER A 74 -21.56 6.07 3.46
C SER A 74 -21.67 5.48 4.88
N VAL A 75 -22.87 5.46 5.47
CA VAL A 75 -23.14 4.88 6.81
C VAL A 75 -24.50 4.16 6.90
N ARG A 76 -25.07 3.71 5.79
CA ARG A 76 -26.46 3.18 5.73
C ARG A 76 -26.58 1.74 6.21
N GLN A 77 -25.60 0.93 5.87
CA GLN A 77 -25.56 -0.49 6.16
C GLN A 77 -24.65 -0.75 7.36
N GLN A 78 -24.84 -1.88 8.03
CA GLN A 78 -23.99 -2.26 9.15
C GLN A 78 -22.50 -2.27 8.80
N ARG A 79 -22.17 -2.75 7.60
CA ARG A 79 -20.81 -2.79 7.06
C ARG A 79 -20.23 -1.40 6.74
N ASP A 80 -21.09 -0.41 6.51
CA ASP A 80 -20.68 0.98 6.23
C ASP A 80 -20.17 1.71 7.49
N TYR A 81 -20.46 1.20 8.69
CA TYR A 81 -20.03 1.81 9.96
C TYR A 81 -19.41 0.82 10.97
N ALA A 82 -19.25 -0.45 10.57
CA ALA A 82 -18.38 -1.40 11.25
C ALA A 82 -16.91 -1.09 10.86
N GLY A 83 -15.95 -1.31 11.77
CA GLY A 83 -14.56 -0.87 11.55
C GLY A 83 -14.34 0.64 11.76
N ARG A 84 -14.71 1.16 12.95
CA ARG A 84 -14.79 2.60 13.29
C ARG A 84 -13.43 3.28 13.52
N SER A 85 -12.51 3.15 12.58
CA SER A 85 -11.30 3.96 12.59
C SER A 85 -11.57 5.34 11.95
N ASN A 86 -10.53 6.18 11.91
CA ASN A 86 -10.52 7.38 11.09
C ASN A 86 -9.94 7.12 9.69
N ALA A 87 -9.89 5.88 9.22
CA ALA A 87 -9.48 5.58 7.86
C ALA A 87 -10.52 6.06 6.84
N ALA A 88 -10.02 6.64 5.75
CA ALA A 88 -10.79 6.71 4.52
C ALA A 88 -11.09 5.29 4.00
N SER A 89 -12.20 5.16 3.28
CA SER A 89 -12.65 3.92 2.66
C SER A 89 -13.08 4.15 1.22
N ALA A 90 -12.38 5.07 0.53
CA ALA A 90 -12.54 5.29 -0.90
C ALA A 90 -11.20 5.52 -1.59
N LEU A 91 -11.18 5.20 -2.88
CA LEU A 91 -10.10 5.47 -3.81
C LEU A 91 -10.68 6.10 -5.07
N ASP A 92 -10.23 7.30 -5.41
CA ASP A 92 -10.46 7.90 -6.71
C ASP A 92 -9.32 7.52 -7.65
N VAL A 93 -9.65 7.16 -8.89
CA VAL A 93 -8.70 6.86 -9.96
C VAL A 93 -8.99 7.78 -11.13
N GLY A 94 -8.13 8.75 -11.41
CA GLY A 94 -8.40 9.82 -12.38
C GLY A 94 -7.41 9.93 -13.52
N TYR A 95 -7.85 10.59 -14.61
CA TYR A 95 -6.98 11.15 -15.66
C TYR A 95 -6.07 10.16 -16.42
N TRP A 96 -6.27 8.86 -16.26
CA TRP A 96 -5.55 7.82 -16.99
C TRP A 96 -6.28 7.37 -18.27
N SER A 97 -5.54 7.11 -19.35
CA SER A 97 -6.11 6.70 -20.64
C SER A 97 -6.83 5.34 -20.60
N GLY A 98 -6.40 4.43 -19.73
CA GLY A 98 -7.04 3.12 -19.54
C GLY A 98 -8.24 3.13 -18.57
N LEU A 99 -8.57 4.30 -18.00
CA LEU A 99 -9.59 4.42 -16.94
C LEU A 99 -10.91 3.78 -17.34
N ARG A 100 -11.42 4.05 -18.54
CA ARG A 100 -12.73 3.55 -18.97
C ARG A 100 -12.77 2.03 -19.06
N SER A 101 -11.74 1.43 -19.67
CA SER A 101 -11.63 -0.02 -19.80
C SER A 101 -11.56 -0.69 -18.42
N PHE A 102 -10.73 -0.13 -17.54
CA PHE A 102 -10.62 -0.58 -16.14
C PHE A 102 -11.96 -0.50 -15.40
N SER A 103 -12.63 0.64 -15.42
CA SER A 103 -13.87 0.83 -14.66
C SER A 103 -15.01 -0.04 -15.17
N VAL A 104 -15.10 -0.25 -16.48
CA VAL A 104 -16.09 -1.18 -17.07
C VAL A 104 -15.80 -2.61 -16.64
N ALA A 105 -14.54 -3.05 -16.71
CA ALA A 105 -14.15 -4.40 -16.33
C ALA A 105 -14.33 -4.65 -14.83
N LEU A 106 -14.01 -3.67 -13.99
CA LEU A 106 -14.24 -3.70 -12.54
C LEU A 106 -15.72 -3.87 -12.21
N VAL A 107 -16.58 -3.04 -12.81
CA VAL A 107 -18.03 -3.13 -12.59
C VAL A 107 -18.60 -4.46 -13.09
N ASP A 108 -18.06 -5.00 -14.18
CA ASP A 108 -18.47 -6.32 -14.67
C ASP A 108 -18.06 -7.43 -13.68
N ALA A 109 -16.84 -7.40 -13.14
CA ALA A 109 -16.40 -8.32 -12.08
C ALA A 109 -17.32 -8.26 -10.85
N CYS A 110 -17.67 -7.04 -10.42
CA CYS A 110 -18.59 -6.84 -9.30
C CYS A 110 -19.99 -7.44 -9.59
N ARG A 111 -20.53 -7.23 -10.80
CA ARG A 111 -21.84 -7.78 -11.21
C ARG A 111 -21.85 -9.30 -11.32
N ARG A 112 -20.72 -9.91 -11.68
CA ARG A 112 -20.56 -11.36 -11.71
C ARG A 112 -20.38 -11.98 -10.31
N GLY A 113 -20.24 -11.15 -9.27
CA GLY A 113 -20.02 -11.61 -7.90
C GLY A 113 -18.63 -12.19 -7.69
N ASP A 114 -17.62 -11.61 -8.37
CA ASP A 114 -16.23 -12.02 -8.21
C ASP A 114 -15.81 -11.92 -6.72
N PRO A 115 -15.26 -12.98 -6.10
CA PRO A 115 -14.87 -12.97 -4.69
C PRO A 115 -13.88 -11.86 -4.32
N SER A 116 -13.05 -11.40 -5.27
CA SER A 116 -12.10 -10.32 -5.06
C SER A 116 -12.76 -8.94 -5.01
N THR A 117 -14.07 -8.86 -5.27
CA THR A 117 -14.87 -7.63 -5.16
C THR A 117 -15.65 -7.52 -3.84
N ARG A 118 -15.46 -8.45 -2.89
CA ARG A 118 -16.15 -8.43 -1.56
C ARG A 118 -15.91 -7.16 -0.75
N ALA A 119 -14.77 -6.51 -0.94
CA ALA A 119 -14.46 -5.23 -0.32
C ALA A 119 -15.20 -4.04 -0.96
N VAL A 120 -15.66 -4.17 -2.21
CA VAL A 120 -16.26 -3.07 -2.97
C VAL A 120 -17.69 -2.82 -2.52
N ARG A 121 -17.98 -1.56 -2.21
CA ARG A 121 -19.30 -1.07 -1.82
C ARG A 121 -20.01 -0.36 -2.97
N GLU A 122 -19.32 0.55 -3.63
CA GLU A 122 -19.85 1.38 -4.71
C GLU A 122 -18.75 1.65 -5.74
N VAL A 123 -19.13 1.74 -7.01
CA VAL A 123 -18.28 2.27 -8.07
C VAL A 123 -19.06 3.32 -8.85
N ILE A 124 -18.56 4.55 -8.87
CA ILE A 124 -19.09 5.65 -9.69
C ILE A 124 -18.13 5.86 -10.85
N TYR A 125 -18.63 5.70 -12.07
CA TYR A 125 -17.77 5.63 -13.25
C TYR A 125 -18.45 6.18 -14.50
N SER A 126 -17.66 6.42 -15.54
CA SER A 126 -18.17 6.76 -16.87
C SER A 126 -17.73 5.74 -17.91
N PRO A 127 -18.65 4.87 -18.40
CA PRO A 127 -18.29 3.84 -19.38
C PRO A 127 -17.92 4.41 -20.76
N ASP A 128 -18.48 5.56 -21.13
CA ASP A 128 -18.34 6.18 -22.45
C ASP A 128 -17.71 7.58 -22.39
N GLY A 129 -17.40 8.09 -21.20
CA GLY A 129 -16.89 9.44 -20.95
C GLY A 129 -17.94 10.55 -20.95
N SER A 130 -19.22 10.22 -21.10
CA SER A 130 -20.33 11.17 -21.18
C SER A 130 -21.41 10.91 -20.13
N ALA A 131 -21.84 9.66 -19.98
CA ALA A 131 -22.77 9.22 -18.96
C ALA A 131 -22.00 8.85 -17.69
N VAL A 132 -22.50 9.28 -16.54
CA VAL A 132 -22.04 8.78 -15.23
C VAL A 132 -22.99 7.67 -14.80
N ARG A 133 -22.44 6.56 -14.31
CA ARG A 133 -23.18 5.39 -13.86
C ARG A 133 -22.71 4.98 -12.47
N HIS A 134 -23.60 4.30 -11.75
CA HIS A 134 -23.34 3.75 -10.44
C HIS A 134 -23.49 2.23 -10.48
N TYR A 135 -22.52 1.56 -9.89
CA TYR A 135 -22.66 0.22 -9.37
C TYR A 135 -22.71 0.31 -7.85
N ASP A 136 -23.64 -0.40 -7.23
CA ASP A 136 -23.81 -0.44 -5.78
C ASP A 136 -24.08 -1.90 -5.38
N ALA A 137 -23.31 -2.42 -4.42
CA ALA A 137 -23.40 -3.80 -3.96
C ALA A 137 -24.74 -4.15 -3.28
N ILE A 138 -25.49 -3.18 -2.77
CA ILE A 138 -26.85 -3.39 -2.23
C ILE A 138 -27.96 -3.10 -3.26
N GLY A 139 -27.58 -2.76 -4.49
CA GLY A 139 -28.52 -2.50 -5.58
C GLY A 139 -29.25 -1.16 -5.50
N GLU A 140 -28.90 -0.29 -4.55
CA GLU A 140 -29.46 1.05 -4.43
C GLU A 140 -28.60 2.06 -5.24
N GLN A 141 -29.18 2.98 -6.02
CA GLN A 141 -28.40 4.06 -6.64
C GLN A 141 -28.34 5.25 -5.68
N THR A 142 -27.38 5.24 -4.74
CA THR A 142 -27.43 6.13 -3.55
C THR A 142 -26.39 7.22 -3.50
N GLY A 143 -25.33 7.13 -4.29
CA GLY A 143 -24.30 8.16 -4.37
C GLY A 143 -24.75 9.41 -5.15
N THR A 144 -24.18 10.55 -4.78
CA THR A 144 -24.36 11.81 -5.53
C THR A 144 -23.43 11.78 -6.74
N SER A 145 -23.99 11.48 -7.92
CA SER A 145 -23.22 11.45 -9.16
C SER A 145 -23.07 12.88 -9.71
N ASP A 146 -21.92 13.52 -9.53
CA ASP A 146 -21.62 14.74 -10.27
C ASP A 146 -20.91 14.43 -11.59
N THR A 147 -20.75 15.44 -12.46
CA THR A 147 -20.13 15.26 -13.78
C THR A 147 -18.62 15.06 -13.73
N SER A 148 -17.96 15.19 -12.58
CA SER A 148 -16.52 15.04 -12.46
C SER A 148 -16.07 13.57 -12.66
N HIS A 149 -16.96 12.62 -12.36
CA HIS A 149 -16.80 11.18 -12.64
C HIS A 149 -16.74 10.81 -14.13
N ARG A 150 -16.86 11.79 -15.03
CA ARG A 150 -16.50 11.61 -16.46
C ARG A 150 -14.99 11.47 -16.66
N TYR A 151 -14.21 11.94 -15.70
CA TYR A 151 -12.75 12.04 -15.79
C TYR A 151 -12.01 11.23 -14.71
N HIS A 152 -12.75 10.69 -13.73
CA HIS A 152 -12.22 9.77 -12.74
C HIS A 152 -13.26 8.70 -12.38
N THR A 153 -12.82 7.62 -11.76
CA THR A 153 -13.68 6.59 -11.17
C THR A 153 -13.52 6.62 -9.67
N HIS A 154 -14.64 6.73 -8.97
CA HIS A 154 -14.71 6.65 -7.52
C HIS A 154 -15.01 5.21 -7.12
N ILE A 155 -14.20 4.64 -6.23
CA ILE A 155 -14.39 3.29 -5.69
C ILE A 155 -14.56 3.43 -4.18
N SER A 156 -15.74 3.12 -3.67
CA SER A 156 -15.98 3.00 -2.23
C SER A 156 -15.77 1.56 -1.78
N PHE A 157 -15.18 1.39 -0.61
CA PHE A 157 -15.00 0.12 0.06
C PHE A 157 -15.86 0.05 1.32
N TRP A 158 -16.31 -1.15 1.69
CA TRP A 158 -16.93 -1.35 2.99
C TRP A 158 -15.91 -1.02 4.10
N ARG A 159 -16.36 -0.31 5.14
CA ARG A 159 -15.44 0.10 6.23
C ARG A 159 -14.95 -1.07 7.05
N ASP A 160 -15.75 -2.13 7.15
CA ASP A 160 -15.38 -3.38 7.82
C ASP A 160 -14.29 -4.19 7.11
N THR A 161 -13.85 -3.77 5.92
CA THR A 161 -12.76 -4.42 5.17
C THR A 161 -11.40 -3.76 5.37
N GLU A 162 -11.31 -2.67 6.14
CA GLU A 162 -10.03 -2.03 6.46
C GLU A 162 -9.03 -3.03 7.04
N GLY A 163 -7.85 -3.11 6.43
CA GLY A 163 -6.76 -4.00 6.86
C GLY A 163 -7.03 -5.49 6.67
N THR A 164 -8.15 -5.86 6.03
CA THR A 164 -8.51 -7.27 5.80
C THR A 164 -7.96 -7.79 4.47
N THR A 165 -7.98 -9.12 4.31
CA THR A 165 -7.62 -9.78 3.04
C THR A 165 -8.52 -9.37 1.89
N ASP A 166 -9.78 -8.98 2.13
CA ASP A 166 -10.70 -8.63 1.05
C ASP A 166 -10.21 -7.42 0.22
N ARG A 167 -9.49 -6.47 0.85
CA ARG A 167 -8.85 -5.36 0.13
C ARG A 167 -7.58 -5.78 -0.58
N LEU A 168 -6.87 -6.79 -0.07
CA LEU A 168 -5.72 -7.37 -0.77
C LEU A 168 -6.16 -8.18 -2.00
N ASP A 169 -7.23 -8.97 -1.88
CA ASP A 169 -7.85 -9.68 -3.00
C ASP A 169 -8.27 -8.67 -4.09
N PHE A 170 -8.83 -7.54 -3.67
CA PHE A 170 -9.17 -6.45 -4.59
C PHE A 170 -7.94 -5.87 -5.31
N LEU A 171 -6.81 -5.68 -4.62
CA LEU A 171 -5.57 -5.25 -5.24
C LEU A 171 -5.09 -6.27 -6.29
N SER A 172 -5.17 -7.58 -6.01
CA SER A 172 -4.87 -8.62 -6.99
C SER A 172 -5.77 -8.52 -8.23
N LEU A 173 -7.09 -8.40 -8.04
CA LEU A 173 -8.02 -8.18 -9.14
C LEU A 173 -7.69 -6.91 -9.93
N MET A 174 -7.40 -5.80 -9.25
CA MET A 174 -7.00 -4.55 -9.91
C MET A 174 -5.80 -4.76 -10.82
N SER A 175 -4.81 -5.55 -10.38
CA SER A 175 -3.64 -5.84 -11.18
C SER A 175 -3.93 -6.65 -12.44
N GLU A 176 -4.80 -7.65 -12.32
CA GLU A 176 -5.29 -8.43 -13.46
C GLU A 176 -6.06 -7.55 -14.46
N LEU A 177 -6.96 -6.70 -13.98
CA LEU A 177 -7.78 -5.85 -14.83
C LEU A 177 -6.97 -4.80 -15.59
N ILE A 178 -5.87 -4.30 -15.01
CA ILE A 178 -5.03 -3.26 -15.62
C ILE A 178 -4.01 -3.87 -16.58
N GLU A 179 -3.38 -4.97 -16.18
CA GLU A 179 -2.25 -5.54 -16.93
C GLU A 179 -2.68 -6.66 -17.88
N GLY A 180 -3.93 -7.12 -17.79
CA GLY A 180 -4.46 -8.22 -18.60
C GLY A 180 -3.80 -9.56 -18.31
N ARG A 181 -3.16 -9.70 -17.14
CA ARG A 181 -2.57 -10.95 -16.66
C ARG A 181 -3.65 -11.74 -15.94
N GLU A 182 -3.97 -12.95 -16.40
CA GLU A 182 -4.76 -13.89 -15.58
C GLU A 182 -3.97 -14.15 -14.30
N THR A 183 -4.42 -13.59 -13.17
CA THR A 183 -3.87 -13.97 -11.89
C THR A 183 -4.70 -15.14 -11.39
N SER A 184 -4.17 -16.36 -11.46
CA SER A 184 -4.71 -17.48 -10.66
C SER A 184 -4.92 -16.94 -9.24
N PRO A 185 -6.09 -17.15 -8.61
CA PRO A 185 -6.42 -16.50 -7.35
C PRO A 185 -5.26 -16.71 -6.39
N ALA A 186 -4.55 -15.63 -6.09
CA ALA A 186 -3.43 -15.70 -5.18
C ALA A 186 -4.03 -16.21 -3.87
N THR A 187 -3.60 -17.38 -3.42
CA THR A 187 -3.80 -17.78 -2.01
C THR A 187 -2.95 -16.84 -1.17
N SER A 188 -3.44 -15.61 -0.99
CA SER A 188 -2.91 -14.63 -0.07
C SER A 188 -3.22 -15.14 1.32
N THR A 189 -2.21 -15.73 1.96
CA THR A 189 -2.29 -16.06 3.38
C THR A 189 -1.59 -14.94 4.13
N MET A 190 -2.35 -14.18 4.91
CA MET A 190 -1.77 -13.20 5.84
C MET A 190 -0.97 -13.97 6.90
N LEU A 191 0.33 -13.71 6.99
CA LEU A 191 1.21 -14.30 8.01
C LEU A 191 1.33 -13.41 9.26
N GLY A 192 0.36 -12.50 9.46
CA GLY A 192 0.30 -11.53 10.57
C GLY A 192 -0.33 -10.20 10.11
N GLU A 193 -0.46 -9.22 11.01
CA GLU A 193 -1.07 -7.90 10.72
C GLU A 193 -0.35 -7.07 9.64
N HIS A 194 0.88 -7.46 9.27
CA HIS A 194 1.75 -6.68 8.39
C HIS A 194 2.43 -7.48 7.28
N MET A 195 2.05 -8.73 7.00
CA MET A 195 2.73 -9.54 5.98
C MET A 195 1.77 -10.30 5.08
N ALA A 196 1.90 -10.05 3.78
CA ALA A 196 1.21 -10.80 2.73
C ALA A 196 2.17 -11.82 2.09
N LEU A 197 1.66 -13.04 1.92
CA LEU A 197 2.27 -14.10 1.13
C LEU A 197 1.74 -14.02 -0.30
N MET A 198 2.61 -13.85 -1.29
CA MET A 198 2.24 -13.90 -2.71
C MET A 198 2.88 -15.13 -3.36
N ARG A 199 2.06 -15.91 -4.05
CA ARG A 199 2.48 -17.03 -4.90
C ARG A 199 2.05 -16.76 -6.34
N THR A 200 2.96 -17.00 -7.27
CA THR A 200 2.68 -16.99 -8.70
C THR A 200 2.79 -18.41 -9.22
N GLU A 201 1.78 -18.88 -9.96
CA GLU A 201 1.79 -20.22 -10.52
C GLU A 201 2.93 -20.38 -11.54
N GLY A 202 3.79 -21.38 -11.33
CA GLY A 202 4.96 -21.64 -12.17
C GLY A 202 6.25 -20.91 -11.78
N ASP A 203 6.23 -20.03 -10.78
CA ASP A 203 7.43 -19.43 -10.19
C ASP A 203 7.93 -20.30 -9.03
N PRO A 204 9.21 -20.75 -9.02
CA PRO A 204 9.77 -21.51 -7.90
C PRO A 204 9.99 -20.66 -6.64
N ASN A 205 9.74 -19.35 -6.69
CA ASN A 205 9.90 -18.44 -5.58
C ASN A 205 8.58 -18.04 -4.95
N VAL A 206 8.64 -17.84 -3.64
CA VAL A 206 7.58 -17.30 -2.80
C VAL A 206 7.96 -15.86 -2.43
N PHE A 207 7.03 -14.93 -2.62
CA PHE A 207 7.27 -13.53 -2.30
C PHE A 207 6.61 -13.17 -0.98
N LEU A 208 7.40 -12.67 -0.05
CA LEU A 208 6.95 -12.14 1.23
C LEU A 208 7.03 -10.63 1.16
N THR A 209 5.92 -9.95 1.40
CA THR A 209 5.88 -8.48 1.43
C THR A 209 5.17 -7.94 2.64
N ASN A 210 5.72 -6.87 3.21
CA ASN A 210 5.07 -6.05 4.24
C ASN A 210 4.59 -4.69 3.70
N GLY A 211 4.56 -4.54 2.38
CA GLY A 211 4.26 -3.27 1.71
C GLY A 211 5.45 -2.30 1.62
N ILE A 212 6.63 -2.67 2.14
CA ILE A 212 7.86 -1.87 2.04
C ILE A 212 9.00 -2.68 1.39
N ILE A 213 9.08 -3.97 1.69
CA ILE A 213 10.11 -4.87 1.16
C ILE A 213 9.42 -6.11 0.59
N ALA A 214 9.76 -6.49 -0.63
CA ALA A 214 9.45 -7.80 -1.19
C ALA A 214 10.70 -8.68 -1.14
N VAL A 215 10.62 -9.82 -0.46
CA VAL A 215 11.69 -10.82 -0.43
C VAL A 215 11.24 -12.03 -1.22
N ALA A 216 12.01 -12.38 -2.27
CA ALA A 216 11.87 -13.65 -2.96
C ALA A 216 12.62 -14.73 -2.15
N VAL A 217 11.90 -15.79 -1.78
CA VAL A 217 12.46 -16.95 -1.08
C VAL A 217 12.19 -18.17 -1.94
N SER A 218 13.20 -19.02 -2.15
CA SER A 218 12.98 -20.26 -2.90
C SER A 218 11.98 -21.17 -2.16
N GLU A 219 11.20 -21.97 -2.87
CA GLU A 219 10.22 -22.85 -2.22
C GLU A 219 10.86 -23.89 -1.28
N ALA A 220 12.11 -24.28 -1.54
CA ALA A 220 12.89 -25.13 -0.65
C ALA A 220 13.21 -24.43 0.69
N ASP A 221 13.58 -23.14 0.63
CA ASP A 221 13.89 -22.35 1.82
C ASP A 221 12.61 -21.93 2.57
N PHE A 222 11.47 -21.85 1.89
CA PHE A 222 10.19 -21.49 2.50
C PHE A 222 9.73 -22.50 3.56
N ALA A 223 10.03 -23.79 3.38
CA ALA A 223 9.70 -24.82 4.37
C ALA A 223 10.44 -24.64 5.70
N ASP A 224 11.59 -23.95 5.69
CA ASP A 224 12.47 -23.75 6.84
C ASP A 224 12.31 -22.36 7.49
N LEU A 225 11.37 -21.54 7.00
CA LEU A 225 11.06 -20.23 7.55
C LEU A 225 10.27 -20.35 8.84
N GLN A 226 10.82 -19.80 9.92
CA GLN A 226 10.13 -19.71 11.21
C GLN A 226 9.67 -18.28 11.45
N TYR A 227 8.38 -18.12 11.73
CA TYR A 227 7.81 -16.88 12.23
C TYR A 227 8.13 -16.74 13.72
N LEU A 228 8.86 -15.68 14.09
CA LEU A 228 9.39 -15.52 15.45
C LEU A 228 8.54 -14.58 16.34
N GLY A 229 7.39 -14.10 15.87
CA GLY A 229 6.41 -13.37 16.68
C GLY A 229 5.97 -12.01 16.12
N ASN A 230 5.24 -11.25 16.95
CA ASN A 230 4.40 -10.09 16.60
C ASN A 230 5.11 -8.89 15.92
N GLU A 231 6.42 -8.91 15.74
CA GLU A 231 7.21 -7.82 15.13
C GLU A 231 7.63 -8.15 13.68
N GLY A 232 6.93 -9.06 13.01
CA GLY A 232 7.21 -9.40 11.61
C GLY A 232 8.60 -9.99 11.39
N THR A 233 9.18 -10.63 12.40
CA THR A 233 10.53 -11.20 12.30
C THR A 233 10.50 -12.61 11.72
N LEU A 234 11.19 -12.81 10.61
CA LEU A 234 11.39 -14.10 9.95
C LEU A 234 12.85 -14.53 10.06
N SER A 235 13.08 -15.80 10.39
CA SER A 235 14.42 -16.39 10.39
C SER A 235 14.44 -17.71 9.63
N LEU A 236 15.49 -17.89 8.82
CA LEU A 236 15.86 -19.18 8.23
C LEU A 236 16.69 -20.00 9.22
N ALA A 237 16.31 -21.25 9.46
CA ALA A 237 16.96 -22.13 10.45
C ALA A 237 18.43 -22.45 10.10
N ALA A 238 18.80 -22.43 8.81
CA ALA A 238 20.12 -22.82 8.32
C ALA A 238 21.13 -21.64 8.15
N GLY A 239 20.83 -20.46 8.71
CA GLY A 239 21.80 -19.37 8.87
C GLY A 239 21.99 -18.50 7.63
N GLY A 240 21.31 -17.36 7.59
CA GLY A 240 21.71 -16.28 6.68
C GLY A 240 20.73 -15.12 6.49
N LEU A 241 19.43 -15.35 6.67
CA LEU A 241 18.42 -14.30 6.47
C LEU A 241 17.62 -14.09 7.75
N ARG A 242 17.70 -12.86 8.28
CA ARG A 242 16.75 -12.32 9.25
C ARG A 242 16.09 -11.10 8.63
N VAL A 243 14.79 -11.18 8.40
CA VAL A 243 13.98 -10.01 8.03
C VAL A 243 13.33 -9.54 9.32
N ILE A 244 13.67 -8.34 9.78
CA ILE A 244 13.07 -7.72 10.97
C ILE A 244 12.15 -6.61 10.45
N GLY A 245 10.86 -6.76 10.69
CA GLY A 245 9.84 -5.81 10.26
C GLY A 245 9.46 -4.84 11.37
N ASP A 246 10.37 -3.96 11.78
CA ASP A 246 9.95 -2.72 12.45
C ASP A 246 9.77 -1.63 11.40
N SER A 247 8.65 -0.92 11.48
CA SER A 247 8.26 0.29 10.75
C SER A 247 9.33 1.40 10.62
N ARG A 248 10.49 1.28 11.30
CA ARG A 248 11.55 2.29 11.30
C ARG A 248 12.95 1.81 10.97
N ARG A 249 13.26 0.50 10.92
CA ARG A 249 14.63 0.01 10.67
C ARG A 249 14.63 -1.34 9.97
N ALA A 250 15.33 -1.44 8.83
CA ALA A 250 15.64 -2.71 8.17
C ALA A 250 17.16 -2.85 7.98
N LEU A 251 17.71 -4.02 8.34
CA LEU A 251 19.08 -4.43 8.07
C LEU A 251 19.07 -5.43 6.90
N ILE A 252 19.96 -5.25 5.92
CA ILE A 252 20.06 -6.12 4.73
C ILE A 252 21.02 -7.28 5.02
N GLY A 253 20.53 -8.51 4.88
CA GLY A 253 21.34 -9.74 4.85
C GLY A 253 21.72 -10.15 3.42
N ARG A 254 22.86 -10.85 3.32
CA ARG A 254 23.58 -11.22 2.09
C ARG A 254 22.73 -12.00 1.07
N ILE A 255 22.72 -11.52 -0.18
CA ILE A 255 22.29 -12.30 -1.35
C ILE A 255 23.46 -13.18 -1.80
N VAL A 256 23.27 -14.50 -1.93
CA VAL A 256 24.19 -15.40 -2.62
C VAL A 256 23.42 -16.22 -3.65
N GLY A 257 23.61 -15.90 -4.93
CA GLY A 257 23.13 -16.71 -6.05
C GLY A 257 23.48 -16.06 -7.40
N PRO A 258 23.86 -16.83 -8.43
CA PRO A 258 24.22 -16.28 -9.73
C PRO A 258 22.98 -15.76 -10.48
N VAL A 259 23.12 -14.57 -11.09
CA VAL A 259 22.11 -13.99 -12.00
C VAL A 259 22.19 -14.71 -13.35
N PRO A 260 21.09 -15.29 -13.88
CA PRO A 260 21.08 -15.87 -15.22
C PRO A 260 21.12 -14.77 -16.28
N THR A 261 22.13 -14.82 -17.17
CA THR A 261 22.19 -13.98 -18.38
C THR A 261 21.43 -14.63 -19.53
N GLY A 262 20.54 -13.87 -20.18
CA GLY A 262 19.99 -14.24 -21.49
C GLY A 262 18.60 -13.71 -21.78
N TRP A 263 18.48 -12.42 -22.10
CA TRP A 263 17.30 -11.85 -22.75
C TRP A 263 17.76 -10.83 -23.81
N GLU A 264 17.93 -11.29 -25.04
CA GLU A 264 17.86 -10.42 -26.21
C GLU A 264 16.39 -10.35 -26.65
N SER A 265 15.81 -9.15 -26.67
CA SER A 265 14.60 -8.91 -27.46
C SER A 265 14.76 -7.64 -28.28
N GLN A 266 14.65 -7.81 -29.59
CA GLN A 266 14.51 -6.74 -30.57
C GLN A 266 13.11 -6.11 -30.42
N ALA A 267 13.05 -4.87 -29.95
CA ALA A 267 11.98 -3.93 -30.31
C ALA A 267 12.47 -2.50 -30.06
N TYR A 268 12.29 -1.67 -31.07
CA TYR A 268 12.71 -0.27 -31.13
C TYR A 268 11.91 0.59 -30.13
N MET A 269 12.54 1.01 -29.03
CA MET A 269 12.07 2.08 -28.14
C MET A 269 13.14 3.18 -28.05
N PRO A 270 12.76 4.47 -27.93
CA PRO A 270 13.74 5.54 -27.75
C PRO A 270 14.48 5.37 -26.42
N PRO A 271 15.75 5.84 -26.32
CA PRO A 271 16.58 5.60 -25.16
C PRO A 271 15.99 6.28 -23.91
N MET A 272 15.61 5.47 -22.93
CA MET A 272 15.41 5.91 -21.55
C MET A 272 16.75 6.37 -20.96
N PRO A 273 16.78 7.36 -20.06
CA PRO A 273 17.99 7.66 -19.30
C PRO A 273 18.38 6.41 -18.52
N THR A 274 19.61 5.94 -18.75
CA THR A 274 20.19 4.79 -18.07
C THR A 274 20.07 4.98 -16.56
N ALA A 275 19.39 4.07 -15.88
CA ALA A 275 19.42 3.99 -14.43
C ALA A 275 20.88 3.78 -14.00
N THR A 276 21.45 4.75 -13.29
CA THR A 276 22.78 4.61 -12.70
C THR A 276 22.66 3.73 -11.47
N THR A 277 23.10 2.48 -11.59
CA THR A 277 23.27 1.60 -10.43
C THR A 277 24.43 2.13 -9.59
N VAL A 278 24.16 2.64 -8.39
CA VAL A 278 25.20 3.01 -7.42
C VAL A 278 25.47 1.80 -6.55
N ASN A 279 26.59 1.12 -6.80
CA ASN A 279 27.09 0.08 -5.90
C ASN A 279 27.77 0.77 -4.71
N VAL A 280 27.17 0.67 -3.52
CA VAL A 280 27.80 1.10 -2.28
C VAL A 280 28.53 -0.10 -1.67
N GLU A 281 29.85 -0.18 -1.87
CA GLU A 281 30.67 -1.16 -1.16
C GLU A 281 30.91 -0.67 0.28
N LEU A 282 30.30 -1.34 1.25
CA LEU A 282 30.62 -1.11 2.66
C LEU A 282 31.98 -1.73 2.96
N THR A 283 32.87 -0.98 3.59
CA THR A 283 34.18 -1.50 3.97
C THR A 283 34.05 -2.58 5.05
N ALA A 284 35.02 -3.50 5.10
CA ALA A 284 35.06 -4.54 6.12
C ALA A 284 35.06 -3.96 7.55
N GLU A 285 35.59 -2.76 7.74
CA GLU A 285 35.59 -2.04 9.02
C GLU A 285 34.17 -1.61 9.44
N VAL A 286 33.36 -1.09 8.52
CA VAL A 286 31.96 -0.70 8.80
C VAL A 286 31.13 -1.95 9.14
N ILE A 287 31.30 -3.03 8.39
CA ILE A 287 30.61 -4.31 8.64
C ILE A 287 31.01 -4.89 10.01
N SER A 288 32.29 -4.81 10.36
CA SER A 288 32.81 -5.27 11.65
C SER A 288 32.28 -4.43 12.81
N ALA A 289 32.22 -3.10 12.67
CA ALA A 289 31.68 -2.20 13.68
C ALA A 289 30.19 -2.45 13.96
N ILE A 290 29.39 -2.65 12.91
CA ILE A 290 27.96 -2.98 13.03
C ILE A 290 27.78 -4.33 13.73
N SER A 291 28.59 -5.32 13.37
CA SER A 291 28.54 -6.66 13.96
C SER A 291 28.93 -6.66 15.45
N ALA A 292 29.96 -5.87 15.81
CA ALA A 292 30.40 -5.71 17.19
C ALA A 292 29.35 -4.97 18.05
N ALA A 293 28.73 -3.93 17.51
CA ALA A 293 27.65 -3.20 18.19
C ALA A 293 26.42 -4.09 18.45
N ALA A 294 26.03 -4.91 17.46
CA ALA A 294 24.93 -5.87 17.59
C ALA A 294 25.23 -6.96 18.63
N ALA A 295 26.46 -7.48 18.66
CA ALA A 295 26.87 -8.48 19.65
C ALA A 295 26.91 -7.90 21.08
N ALA A 296 27.31 -6.64 21.24
CA ALA A 296 27.37 -5.95 22.53
C ALA A 296 26.00 -5.53 23.09
N ALA A 297 24.91 -5.71 22.33
CA ALA A 297 23.54 -5.45 22.77
C ALA A 297 22.83 -6.71 23.32
N VAL A 298 23.46 -7.89 23.20
CA VAL A 298 22.90 -9.14 23.74
C VAL A 298 23.20 -9.22 25.24
N GLY A 299 22.18 -9.01 26.07
CA GLY A 299 22.24 -9.15 27.54
C GLY A 299 22.29 -7.85 28.35
N THR A 300 22.12 -6.69 27.71
CA THR A 300 22.08 -5.37 28.38
C THR A 300 20.68 -5.01 28.88
N THR A 301 20.60 -4.20 29.95
CA THR A 301 19.31 -3.76 30.50
C THR A 301 18.69 -2.64 29.66
N PHE A 302 17.38 -2.39 29.81
CA PHE A 302 16.65 -1.39 29.01
C PHE A 302 17.22 0.04 29.16
N SER A 303 17.83 0.35 30.30
CA SER A 303 18.53 1.63 30.54
C SER A 303 19.76 1.80 29.63
N ASP A 304 20.55 0.72 29.50
CA ASP A 304 21.79 0.72 28.71
C ASP A 304 21.49 0.76 27.19
N LEU A 305 20.31 0.29 26.78
CA LEU A 305 19.84 0.34 25.40
C LEU A 305 19.54 1.77 24.94
N THR A 306 18.99 2.62 25.81
CA THR A 306 18.67 4.01 25.45
C THR A 306 19.92 4.83 25.17
N GLU A 307 20.96 4.69 26.00
CA GLU A 307 22.24 5.39 25.80
C GLU A 307 22.97 4.89 24.53
N LYS A 308 22.88 3.60 24.22
CA LYS A 308 23.42 3.04 22.97
C LYS A 308 22.61 3.41 21.72
N VAL A 309 21.32 3.69 21.83
CA VAL A 309 20.51 4.15 20.70
C VAL A 309 21.00 5.51 20.20
N ASP A 310 21.33 6.42 21.12
CA ASP A 310 21.86 7.74 20.76
C ASP A 310 23.24 7.62 20.09
N GLU A 311 24.11 6.72 20.55
CA GLU A 311 25.40 6.44 19.92
C GLU A 311 25.24 5.84 18.51
N ILE A 312 24.27 4.94 18.32
CA ILE A 312 23.96 4.34 17.01
C ILE A 312 23.37 5.38 16.06
N ASP A 313 22.47 6.24 16.53
CA ASP A 313 21.87 7.30 15.71
C ASP A 313 22.91 8.35 15.30
N ALA A 314 23.86 8.67 16.18
CA ALA A 314 25.02 9.51 15.83
C ALA A 314 25.87 8.85 14.74
N ALA A 315 26.19 7.55 14.87
CA ALA A 315 26.98 6.83 13.87
C ALA A 315 26.26 6.75 12.50
N ILE A 316 24.95 6.54 12.48
CA ILE A 316 24.14 6.53 11.24
C ILE A 316 24.11 7.92 10.60
N SER A 317 23.99 8.98 11.40
CA SER A 317 24.03 10.36 10.92
C SER A 317 25.37 10.69 10.26
N ASP A 318 26.48 10.26 10.85
CA ASP A 318 27.83 10.45 10.31
C ASP A 318 28.02 9.70 8.99
N ILE A 319 27.58 8.44 8.91
CA ILE A 319 27.62 7.63 7.68
C ILE A 319 26.77 8.28 6.57
N THR A 320 25.56 8.72 6.91
CA THR A 320 24.65 9.38 5.96
C THR A 320 25.26 10.66 5.41
N THR A 321 25.93 11.44 6.26
CA THR A 321 26.64 12.66 5.87
C THR A 321 27.83 12.36 4.96
N ALA A 322 28.62 11.33 5.30
CA ALA A 322 29.73 10.89 4.45
C ALA A 322 29.26 10.47 3.05
N LEU A 323 28.17 9.69 2.96
CA LEU A 323 27.60 9.25 1.69
C LEU A 323 27.09 10.43 0.85
N LYS A 324 26.41 11.41 1.46
CA LYS A 324 25.97 12.63 0.77
C LYS A 324 27.15 13.43 0.21
N ASN A 325 28.22 13.56 0.98
CA ASN A 325 29.42 14.28 0.55
C ASN A 325 30.14 13.54 -0.59
N SER A 326 30.23 12.21 -0.53
CA SER A 326 30.79 11.40 -1.62
C SER A 326 29.95 11.47 -2.90
N ALA A 327 28.62 11.48 -2.78
CA ALA A 327 27.73 11.63 -3.94
C ALA A 327 27.84 13.02 -4.57
N ALA A 328 27.94 14.08 -3.77
CA ALA A 328 28.16 15.45 -4.25
C ALA A 328 29.51 15.58 -4.97
N ALA A 329 30.59 15.03 -4.39
CA ALA A 329 31.92 15.04 -5.01
C ALA A 329 31.97 14.24 -6.33
N ALA A 330 31.22 13.13 -6.42
CA ALA A 330 31.11 12.36 -7.65
C ALA A 330 30.33 13.14 -8.72
N TYR A 331 29.28 13.88 -8.34
CA TYR A 331 28.50 14.73 -9.25
C TYR A 331 29.32 15.90 -9.81
N ASP A 332 30.12 16.57 -8.98
CA ASP A 332 30.99 17.68 -9.42
C ASP A 332 32.16 17.23 -10.32
N ALA A 333 32.45 15.93 -10.37
CA ALA A 333 33.50 15.36 -11.21
C ALA A 333 33.02 14.97 -12.64
N PHE A 334 31.72 15.07 -12.91
CA PHE A 334 31.11 14.88 -14.23
C PHE A 334 30.82 16.23 -14.91
#